data_AF-A0A379A903-F1
#
_entry.id   AF-A0A379A903-F1
#
_cell.length_a   1.000
_cell.length_b   1.000
_cell.length_c   1.000
_cell.angle_alpha   90.00
_cell.angle_beta   90.00
_cell.angle_gamma   90.00
#
_symmetry.space_group_name_H-M   'P 1'
#
loop_
_entity.id
_entity.type
_entity.pdbx_description
1 polymer ?
#
loop_
_entity_poly.entity_id
_entity_poly.type
_entity_poly.pdbx_seq_one_letter_code
_entity_poly.pdbx_strand_id
1 'polypeptide(L)' 'MVLMPDATTAVMDPFFEDSTLIIRCDILEPGTMQGYDRDPRSIAKAR' A
#
# COMPACT_ATOMS: atom_id res chain seq x y z
N MET A 1 12.07 -4.98 -1.97
CA MET A 1 10.62 -4.74 -1.84
C MET A 1 10.32 -3.30 -2.19
N VAL A 2 9.25 -3.06 -2.96
CA VAL A 2 8.76 -1.71 -3.33
C VAL A 2 7.39 -1.50 -2.71
N LEU A 3 7.17 -0.35 -2.09
CA LEU A 3 5.85 0.09 -1.63
C LEU A 3 5.14 0.80 -2.80
N MET A 4 4.03 0.24 -3.28
CA MET A 4 3.21 0.84 -4.34
C MET A 4 1.94 1.46 -3.72
N PRO A 5 1.80 2.79 -3.69
CA PRO A 5 0.63 3.46 -3.10
C PRO A 5 -0.64 3.28 -3.94
N ASP A 6 -1.76 3.04 -3.27
CA ASP A 6 -3.09 3.01 -3.87
C ASP A 6 -3.81 4.34 -3.62
N ALA A 7 -3.81 5.21 -4.62
CA ALA A 7 -4.35 6.57 -4.53
C ALA A 7 -5.85 6.62 -4.15
N THR A 8 -6.61 5.55 -4.40
CA THR A 8 -8.03 5.48 -4.03
C THR A 8 -8.26 5.36 -2.53
N THR A 9 -7.22 5.02 -1.77
CA THR A 9 -7.29 4.79 -0.32
C THR A 9 -6.87 5.99 0.53
N ALA A 10 -6.52 7.10 -0.12
CA ALA A 10 -6.02 8.30 0.53
C ALA A 10 -7.07 8.91 1.47
N VAL A 11 -6.72 9.08 2.74
CA VAL A 11 -7.54 9.73 3.77
C VAL A 11 -6.67 10.61 4.67
N MET A 12 -7.19 11.76 5.10
CA MET A 12 -6.48 12.61 6.07
C MET A 12 -6.44 11.93 7.43
N ASP A 13 -5.29 11.97 8.10
CA ASP A 13 -5.13 11.49 9.47
C ASP A 13 -5.86 12.45 10.43
N PRO A 14 -6.84 11.99 11.23
CA PRO A 14 -7.58 12.85 12.15
C PRO A 14 -6.86 13.06 13.50
N PHE A 15 -5.73 12.39 13.74
CA PHE A 15 -5.05 12.35 15.03
C PHE A 15 -3.67 13.02 15.01
N PHE A 16 -3.04 13.12 13.85
CA PHE A 16 -1.73 13.77 13.72
C PHE A 16 -1.85 15.30 13.77
N GLU A 17 -0.91 15.97 14.46
CA GLU A 17 -0.94 17.43 14.64
C GLU A 17 -0.75 18.17 13.30
N ASP A 18 0.25 17.76 12.53
CA ASP A 18 0.49 18.29 11.20
C ASP A 18 -0.40 17.60 10.14
N SER A 19 -0.78 18.34 9.10
CA SER A 19 -1.59 17.82 7.98
C SER A 19 -0.92 16.61 7.32
N THR A 20 -1.44 15.42 7.65
CA THR A 20 -0.84 14.14 7.28
C THR A 20 -1.83 13.28 6.50
N LEU A 21 -1.36 12.63 5.44
CA LEU A 21 -2.17 11.79 4.57
C LEU A 21 -1.83 10.32 4.79
N ILE A 22 -2.84 9.51 5.10
CA ILE A 22 -2.75 8.05 5.18
C ILE A 22 -3.04 7.48 3.79
N ILE A 23 -2.10 6.73 3.23
CA ILE A 23 -2.26 6.00 1.97
C ILE A 23 -1.89 4.53 2.22
N ARG A 24 -2.72 3.60 1.75
CA ARG A 24 -2.41 2.16 1.81
C ARG A 24 -1.55 1.78 0.62
N CYS A 25 -0.61 0.87 0.85
CA CYS A 25 0.30 0.38 -0.19
C CYS A 25 0.20 -1.13 -0.32
N ASP A 26 0.49 -1.63 -1.52
CA ASP A 26 0.82 -3.03 -1.76
C ASP A 26 2.35 -3.20 -1.79
N ILE A 27 2.82 -4.41 -1.54
CA ILE A 27 4.25 -4.74 -1.69
C ILE A 27 4.49 -5.41 -3.03
N LEU A 28 5.47 -4.89 -3.79
CA LEU A 28 5.92 -5.49 -5.04
C LEU A 28 7.35 -6.03 -4.91
N GLU A 29 7.60 -7.15 -5.60
CA GLU A 29 8.95 -7.69 -5.81
C GLU A 29 9.72 -6.79 -6.81
N PRO A 30 10.88 -6.21 -6.45
CA PRO A 30 11.56 -5.22 -7.29
C PRO A 30 11.95 -5.70 -8.68
N GLY A 31 12.27 -6.98 -8.84
CA GLY A 31 12.69 -7.53 -10.13
C GLY A 31 11.56 -7.70 -11.13
N THR A 32 10.37 -8.04 -10.67
CA THR A 32 9.21 -8.36 -11.54
C THR A 32 8.12 -7.30 -11.50
N MET A 33 8.14 -6.42 -10.49
CA MET A 33 7.06 -5.49 -10.17
C MET A 33 5.71 -6.17 -9.94
N GLN A 34 5.71 -7.47 -9.66
CA GLN A 34 4.51 -8.24 -9.34
C GLN A 34 4.23 -8.20 -7.83
N GLY A 35 2.96 -8.43 -7.48
CA GLY A 35 2.52 -8.52 -6.09
C GLY A 35 3.30 -9.57 -5.32
N TYR A 36 3.77 -9.19 -4.14
CA TYR A 36 4.55 -10.07 -3.28
C TYR A 36 3.67 -11.13 -2.61
N ASP A 37 4.06 -12.40 -2.72
CA ASP A 37 3.27 -13.55 -2.26
C ASP A 37 3.14 -13.66 -0.73
N ARG A 38 3.89 -12.87 0.02
CA ARG A 38 3.78 -12.75 1.48
C ARG A 38 3.16 -11.45 1.95
N ASP A 39 2.74 -10.57 1.05
CA ASP A 39 1.92 -9.42 1.41
C ASP A 39 0.45 -9.85 1.50
N PRO A 40 -0.18 -9.80 2.70
CA PRO A 40 -1.58 -10.19 2.87
C PRO A 40 -2.54 -9.45 1.94
N ARG A 41 -2.25 -8.18 1.59
CA ARG A 41 -3.09 -7.37 0.71
C ARG A 41 -2.98 -7.83 -0.74
N SER A 42 -1.78 -8.09 -1.23
CA SER A 42 -1.55 -8.69 -2.55
C SER A 42 -2.21 -10.07 -2.67
N ILE A 43 -2.11 -10.92 -1.63
CA ILE A 43 -2.81 -12.22 -1.58
C ILE A 43 -4.34 -12.04 -1.64
N ALA A 44 -4.88 -11.07 -0.90
CA ALA A 44 -6.31 -10.81 -0.87
C ALA A 44 -6.88 -10.29 -2.21
N LYS A 45 -6.09 -9.55 -3.00
CA LYS A 45 -6.49 -9.07 -4.34
C LYS A 45 -6.41 -10.15 -5.43
N ALA A 46 -5.56 -11.16 -5.23
CA ALA A 46 -5.37 -12.26 -6.17
C ALA A 46 -6.43 -13.38 -6.03
N ARG A 47 -7.27 -13.31 -4.99
CA ARG A 47 -8.41 -14.21 -4.76
C ARG A 47 -9.72 -13.53 -5.11
#